data_AF-A0A2E5CF52-F1
#
_entry.id   AF-A0A2E5CF52-F1
#
_cell.length_a   1.000
_cell.length_b   1.000
_cell.length_c   1.000
_cell.angle_alpha   90.00
_cell.angle_beta   90.00
_cell.angle_gamma   90.00
#
_symmetry.space_group_name_H-M   'P 1'
#
loop_
_entity.id
_entity.type
_entity.pdbx_description
1 polymer ?
#
loop_
_entity_poly.entity_id
_entity_poly.type
_entity_poly.pdbx_seq_one_letter_code
_entity_poly.pdbx_strand_id
1 'polypeptide(L)'
;MKTKTLLIALSLFAFTSCLSPEATSTSNTTVNNDGDSGGGSSSGEDSGTGGGGTGSGGSTGGGGAGATCYGSQSDGQGQGFPLREKEFLLAGQTSWKPWNNSDNYNQLGKDSIWAIDVAANALQTDSRFKFRVKLHAQPEPGGSPQTEYCFGRTYPGADDQHLYTKIKFKVSLRDVQCPNGQLDRNCTLGARYSTETIGPVSVSQCSPIVDFTNKRNFSTYGTVVEIWDVRSDNACQVTGSEHDCGSDETRTLLRKQSCWSATMQISTDYTQDFK
;
A
#
# COMPACT_ATOMS: atom_id res chain seq x y z
N MET A 1 -26.11 56.82 33.99
CA MET A 1 -26.66 57.60 32.85
C MET A 1 -25.69 57.56 31.68
N LYS A 2 -26.25 57.56 30.48
CA LYS A 2 -25.64 57.47 29.13
C LYS A 2 -25.37 56.06 28.58
N THR A 3 -26.49 55.46 28.20
CA THR A 3 -26.70 54.59 27.04
C THR A 3 -25.92 55.05 25.80
N LYS A 4 -25.27 54.10 25.11
CA LYS A 4 -25.02 54.17 23.66
C LYS A 4 -25.28 52.80 23.04
N THR A 5 -26.40 52.72 22.34
CA THR A 5 -26.76 51.71 21.34
C THR A 5 -25.97 51.98 20.07
N LEU A 6 -25.39 50.95 19.43
CA LEU A 6 -25.17 50.98 17.98
C LEU A 6 -25.10 49.57 17.35
N LEU A 7 -26.21 49.25 16.67
CA LEU A 7 -26.43 48.51 15.42
C LEU A 7 -25.51 47.35 14.99
N ILE A 8 -26.19 46.21 14.84
CA ILE A 8 -25.88 45.04 14.02
C ILE A 8 -25.83 45.43 12.53
N ALA A 9 -24.82 44.94 11.80
CA ALA A 9 -24.89 44.77 10.35
C ALA A 9 -24.40 43.36 9.98
N LEU A 10 -25.37 42.52 9.66
CA LEU A 10 -25.22 41.21 9.04
C LEU A 10 -24.96 41.43 7.54
N SER A 11 -23.86 40.91 6.98
CA SER A 11 -23.70 40.81 5.53
C SER A 11 -23.28 39.39 5.13
N LEU A 12 -24.29 38.58 4.82
CA LEU A 12 -24.20 37.39 3.98
C LEU A 12 -23.89 37.83 2.55
N PHE A 13 -22.83 37.32 1.93
CA PHE A 13 -22.81 37.11 0.47
C PHE A 13 -22.20 35.75 0.15
N ALA A 14 -22.94 35.05 -0.71
CA ALA A 14 -22.79 33.68 -1.13
C ALA A 14 -21.79 33.53 -2.31
N PHE A 15 -21.14 32.36 -2.32
CA PHE A 15 -20.81 31.45 -3.44
C PHE A 15 -20.55 31.94 -4.88
N THR A 16 -19.71 31.12 -5.55
CA THR A 16 -19.39 30.97 -6.99
C THR A 16 -18.16 31.77 -7.46
N SER A 17 -17.17 31.25 -8.21
CA SER A 17 -17.04 30.03 -9.02
C SER A 17 -15.58 29.79 -9.46
N CYS A 18 -15.26 28.51 -9.71
CA CYS A 18 -14.34 27.92 -10.70
C CYS A 18 -13.13 28.73 -11.21
N LEU A 19 -11.91 28.31 -10.81
CA LEU A 19 -10.70 28.49 -11.61
C LEU A 19 -10.41 27.16 -12.34
N SER A 20 -10.77 27.09 -13.62
CA SER A 20 -10.23 26.10 -14.55
C SER A 20 -8.82 26.55 -14.99
N PRO A 21 -7.82 25.65 -15.03
CA PRO A 21 -6.53 25.97 -15.61
C PRO A 21 -6.61 26.05 -17.15
N GLU A 22 -5.86 27.02 -17.68
CA GLU A 22 -5.66 27.30 -19.10
C GLU A 22 -5.29 26.05 -19.92
N ALA A 23 -5.87 26.00 -21.12
CA ALA A 23 -5.48 25.07 -22.17
C ALA A 23 -4.09 25.45 -22.71
N THR A 24 -3.10 24.58 -22.52
CA THR A 24 -1.82 24.70 -23.22
C THR A 24 -1.95 24.12 -24.62
N SER A 25 -1.70 24.97 -25.60
CA SER A 25 -1.66 24.75 -27.04
C SER A 25 -0.89 23.47 -27.44
N THR A 26 -1.59 22.59 -28.16
CA THR A 26 -1.03 21.57 -29.03
C THR A 26 -0.18 22.21 -30.12
N SER A 27 1.09 21.82 -30.23
CA SER A 27 1.89 22.04 -31.45
C SER A 27 1.80 20.78 -32.30
N ASN A 28 0.99 20.86 -33.36
CA ASN A 28 0.97 19.90 -34.46
C ASN A 28 2.30 19.96 -35.20
N THR A 29 3.03 18.86 -35.24
CA THR A 29 4.04 18.64 -36.28
C THR A 29 3.52 17.53 -37.19
N THR A 30 3.07 17.93 -38.36
CA THR A 30 2.75 17.09 -39.52
C THR A 30 3.97 16.28 -39.93
N VAL A 31 3.82 14.95 -40.02
CA VAL A 31 4.64 14.12 -40.90
C VAL A 31 3.68 13.29 -41.75
N ASN A 32 3.81 13.47 -43.06
CA ASN A 32 2.92 12.91 -44.07
C ASN A 32 3.06 11.38 -44.20
N ASN A 33 1.93 10.78 -44.58
CA ASN A 33 1.75 9.41 -45.03
C ASN A 33 2.60 9.07 -46.26
N ASP A 34 3.15 7.87 -46.26
CA ASP A 34 3.18 6.88 -47.34
C ASP A 34 3.14 5.52 -46.60
N GLY A 35 2.19 4.60 -46.76
CA GLY A 35 1.44 4.23 -47.95
C GLY A 35 1.97 2.90 -48.50
N ASP A 36 1.79 1.78 -47.80
CA ASP A 36 1.68 0.48 -48.48
C ASP A 36 0.90 -0.58 -47.69
N SER A 37 0.33 -1.50 -48.46
CA SER A 37 -0.83 -2.33 -48.21
C SER A 37 -0.44 -3.75 -47.77
N GLY A 38 -1.28 -4.41 -46.95
CA GLY A 38 -1.19 -5.88 -46.83
C GLY A 38 -1.98 -6.49 -45.67
N GLY A 39 -3.03 -7.25 -46.03
CA GLY A 39 -3.71 -8.36 -45.33
C GLY A 39 -3.68 -8.42 -43.79
N GLY A 40 -4.80 -8.43 -43.07
CA GLY A 40 -5.91 -9.37 -43.25
C GLY A 40 -5.71 -10.62 -42.39
N SER A 41 -6.36 -10.68 -41.21
CA SER A 41 -7.10 -11.86 -40.72
C SER A 41 -7.65 -11.61 -39.31
N SER A 42 -8.98 -11.65 -39.25
CA SER A 42 -9.83 -11.66 -38.07
C SER A 42 -10.18 -13.08 -37.66
N SER A 43 -10.09 -13.38 -36.38
CA SER A 43 -10.83 -14.46 -35.68
C SER A 43 -10.80 -14.08 -34.18
N GLY A 44 -11.88 -13.72 -33.49
CA GLY A 44 -13.28 -14.07 -33.68
C GLY A 44 -13.56 -15.41 -33.02
N GLU A 45 -13.80 -15.41 -31.71
CA GLU A 45 -14.55 -16.46 -31.00
C GLU A 45 -15.06 -15.90 -29.66
N ASP A 46 -16.26 -15.30 -29.78
CA ASP A 46 -17.20 -15.06 -28.69
C ASP A 46 -17.85 -16.40 -28.31
N SER A 47 -17.88 -16.75 -27.03
CA SER A 47 -18.84 -17.73 -26.52
C SER A 47 -19.30 -17.30 -25.12
N GLY A 48 -20.45 -16.65 -25.09
CA GLY A 48 -21.15 -16.31 -23.87
C GLY A 48 -21.81 -17.53 -23.24
N THR A 49 -21.82 -17.57 -21.91
CA THR A 49 -22.90 -18.22 -21.16
C THR A 49 -23.24 -17.33 -19.96
N GLY A 50 -24.43 -16.73 -19.99
CA GLY A 50 -25.03 -16.11 -18.83
C GLY A 50 -25.66 -17.16 -17.93
N GLY A 51 -25.55 -16.99 -16.62
CA GLY A 51 -26.22 -17.81 -15.62
C GLY A 51 -26.22 -17.08 -14.28
N GLY A 52 -27.40 -16.66 -13.83
CA GLY A 52 -27.58 -15.84 -12.64
C GLY A 52 -27.48 -16.59 -11.31
N GLY A 53 -27.16 -15.80 -10.27
CA GLY A 53 -27.74 -15.84 -8.92
C GLY A 53 -27.64 -17.12 -8.09
N THR A 54 -26.91 -17.05 -6.97
CA THR A 54 -27.49 -17.20 -5.61
C THR A 54 -26.42 -16.94 -4.56
N GLY A 55 -26.79 -16.15 -3.54
CA GLY A 55 -25.95 -15.95 -2.36
C GLY A 55 -25.95 -17.18 -1.46
N SER A 56 -24.81 -17.41 -0.81
CA SER A 56 -24.75 -18.02 0.52
C SER A 56 -23.39 -17.75 1.13
N GLY A 57 -23.42 -17.24 2.35
CA GLY A 57 -22.24 -16.97 3.16
C GLY A 57 -21.45 -18.23 3.48
N GLY A 58 -20.14 -18.06 3.54
CA GLY A 58 -19.19 -19.09 3.93
C GLY A 58 -17.84 -18.44 4.11
N SER A 59 -17.60 -17.87 5.29
CA SER A 59 -16.29 -17.38 5.71
C SER A 59 -15.35 -18.56 5.93
N THR A 60 -14.71 -19.02 4.86
CA THR A 60 -13.46 -19.79 4.92
C THR A 60 -12.35 -18.85 4.49
N GLY A 61 -11.42 -18.57 5.40
CA GLY A 61 -10.23 -17.76 5.14
C GLY A 61 -9.42 -18.34 3.98
N GLY A 62 -9.66 -17.81 2.80
CA GLY A 62 -8.97 -18.18 1.58
C GLY A 62 -7.76 -17.28 1.40
N GLY A 63 -6.56 -17.88 1.43
CA GLY A 63 -5.36 -17.26 0.86
C GLY A 63 -5.57 -17.05 -0.64
N GLY A 64 -6.13 -15.90 -1.00
CA GLY A 64 -6.31 -15.51 -2.39
C GLY A 64 -4.97 -15.27 -3.06
N ALA A 65 -4.77 -15.88 -4.23
CA ALA A 65 -3.72 -15.50 -5.15
C ALA A 65 -3.84 -14.00 -5.48
N GLY A 66 -2.71 -13.29 -5.56
CA GLY A 66 -2.71 -11.87 -5.87
C GLY A 66 -3.51 -11.57 -7.13
N ALA A 67 -4.43 -10.61 -7.06
CA ALA A 67 -5.15 -10.13 -8.23
C ALA A 67 -4.30 -9.06 -8.93
N THR A 68 -4.33 -9.02 -10.26
CA THR A 68 -3.77 -7.91 -11.02
C THR A 68 -4.57 -6.65 -10.67
N CYS A 69 -3.98 -5.77 -9.85
CA CYS A 69 -4.51 -4.46 -9.59
C CYS A 69 -3.72 -3.44 -10.44
N TYR A 70 -4.39 -2.81 -11.39
CA TYR A 70 -3.87 -1.58 -11.96
C TYR A 70 -4.23 -0.50 -10.96
N GLY A 71 -3.43 -0.37 -9.88
CA GLY A 71 -3.65 0.61 -8.81
C GLY A 71 -3.54 2.07 -9.28
N SER A 72 -4.24 2.46 -10.35
CA SER A 72 -4.19 3.78 -10.92
C SER A 72 -5.41 4.22 -11.75
N GLN A 73 -6.51 3.46 -11.91
CA GLN A 73 -7.68 4.03 -12.65
C GLN A 73 -9.09 3.72 -12.13
N SER A 74 -9.31 2.78 -11.19
CA SER A 74 -10.66 2.51 -10.64
C SER A 74 -10.75 2.60 -9.12
N ASP A 75 -9.73 2.11 -8.41
CA ASP A 75 -9.63 2.21 -6.95
C ASP A 75 -9.52 3.65 -6.48
N GLY A 76 -10.31 4.02 -5.47
CA GLY A 76 -10.32 5.39 -4.99
C GLY A 76 -10.81 6.42 -6.02
N GLN A 77 -11.78 6.02 -6.86
CA GLN A 77 -12.62 6.95 -7.62
C GLN A 77 -14.04 7.07 -7.06
N GLY A 78 -14.47 8.29 -6.73
CA GLY A 78 -15.65 8.57 -5.92
C GLY A 78 -15.56 9.92 -5.18
N GLN A 79 -16.48 10.15 -4.25
CA GLN A 79 -16.47 11.31 -3.35
C GLN A 79 -15.62 11.01 -2.11
N GLY A 80 -14.78 11.96 -1.67
CA GLY A 80 -13.88 11.82 -0.50
C GLY A 80 -12.39 11.90 -0.85
N PHE A 81 -11.52 11.84 0.16
CA PHE A 81 -10.07 11.88 -0.06
C PHE A 81 -9.57 10.58 -0.71
N PRO A 82 -8.54 10.62 -1.58
CA PRO A 82 -7.95 9.40 -2.13
C PRO A 82 -7.55 8.40 -1.04
N LEU A 83 -7.40 7.13 -1.42
CA LEU A 83 -6.82 6.11 -0.54
C LEU A 83 -5.51 6.63 0.06
N ARG A 84 -5.25 6.31 1.34
CA ARG A 84 -3.95 6.63 1.94
C ARG A 84 -2.92 5.68 1.35
N GLU A 85 -1.85 6.23 0.80
CA GLU A 85 -0.78 5.43 0.21
C GLU A 85 0.55 5.68 0.92
N LYS A 86 1.33 4.62 1.06
CA LYS A 86 2.73 4.69 1.47
C LYS A 86 3.55 3.72 0.65
N GLU A 87 4.38 4.26 -0.23
CA GLU A 87 5.49 3.52 -0.78
C GLU A 87 6.58 3.36 0.28
N PHE A 88 7.21 2.20 0.30
CA PHE A 88 8.32 1.93 1.19
C PHE A 88 9.33 1.00 0.55
N LEU A 89 10.58 1.14 1.00
CA LEU A 89 11.73 0.40 0.53
C LEU A 89 12.51 -0.10 1.75
N LEU A 90 12.32 -1.38 2.08
CA LEU A 90 12.79 -1.98 3.32
C LEU A 90 13.70 -3.19 3.06
N ALA A 91 14.57 -3.51 4.02
CA ALA A 91 15.25 -4.79 4.02
C ALA A 91 14.30 -5.93 4.44
N GLY A 92 14.60 -7.17 4.03
CA GLY A 92 13.68 -8.30 4.17
C GLY A 92 13.22 -8.65 5.58
N GLN A 93 14.12 -8.62 6.57
CA GLN A 93 13.76 -8.89 7.97
C GLN A 93 13.35 -7.62 8.74
N THR A 94 13.18 -6.50 8.04
CA THR A 94 12.69 -5.24 8.63
C THR A 94 11.18 -5.19 8.47
N SER A 95 10.45 -5.22 9.59
CA SER A 95 9.01 -4.99 9.57
C SER A 95 8.69 -3.56 9.13
N TRP A 96 7.69 -3.40 8.27
CA TRP A 96 7.06 -2.10 8.10
C TRP A 96 6.11 -1.85 9.27
N LYS A 97 6.33 -0.79 10.04
CA LYS A 97 5.39 -0.31 11.06
C LYS A 97 5.66 1.16 11.34
N PRO A 98 4.65 1.94 11.75
CA PRO A 98 4.90 3.30 12.22
C PRO A 98 5.87 3.31 13.39
N TRP A 99 6.74 4.31 13.42
CA TRP A 99 7.81 4.40 14.42
C TRP A 99 7.77 5.73 15.17
N ASN A 100 8.16 5.71 16.44
CA ASN A 100 8.01 6.86 17.33
C ASN A 100 9.13 7.91 17.19
N ASN A 101 10.24 7.52 16.55
CA ASN A 101 11.41 8.37 16.31
C ASN A 101 11.86 8.29 14.84
N SER A 102 11.03 8.73 13.90
CA SER A 102 11.42 8.81 12.48
C SER A 102 12.67 9.68 12.28
N ASP A 103 12.90 10.66 13.17
CA ASP A 103 14.08 11.52 13.14
C ASP A 103 15.41 10.77 13.31
N ASN A 104 15.39 9.63 14.02
CA ASN A 104 16.56 8.79 14.24
C ASN A 104 16.85 7.84 13.07
N TYR A 105 15.98 7.81 12.06
CA TYR A 105 16.27 7.07 10.84
C TYR A 105 17.22 7.85 9.93
N ASN A 106 17.96 7.11 9.11
CA ASN A 106 18.54 7.68 7.90
C ASN A 106 17.40 8.13 6.95
N GLN A 107 17.76 8.85 5.88
CA GLN A 107 16.78 9.37 4.93
C GLN A 107 15.87 8.26 4.37
N LEU A 108 16.43 7.09 4.06
CA LEU A 108 15.69 5.93 3.56
C LEU A 108 14.56 5.49 4.50
N GLY A 109 14.81 5.51 5.81
CA GLY A 109 13.78 5.19 6.81
C GLY A 109 12.71 6.26 6.93
N LYS A 110 13.07 7.55 6.83
CA LYS A 110 12.10 8.66 6.81
C LYS A 110 11.17 8.57 5.60
N ASP A 111 11.73 8.19 4.45
CA ASP A 111 10.97 8.04 3.21
C ASP A 111 10.09 6.78 3.21
N SER A 112 10.49 5.72 3.93
CA SER A 112 9.79 4.43 3.93
C SER A 112 8.80 4.24 5.08
N ILE A 113 8.96 4.92 6.22
CA ILE A 113 8.18 4.68 7.43
C ILE A 113 7.46 5.95 7.86
N TRP A 114 6.20 5.83 8.29
CA TRP A 114 5.50 6.94 8.95
C TRP A 114 5.91 7.07 10.41
N ALA A 115 5.98 8.31 10.89
CA ALA A 115 5.96 8.56 12.32
C ALA A 115 4.63 8.07 12.93
N ILE A 116 4.64 7.63 14.20
CA ILE A 116 3.43 7.09 14.86
C ILE A 116 2.29 8.10 14.89
N ASP A 117 2.57 9.36 15.21
CA ASP A 117 1.59 10.44 15.25
C ASP A 117 1.00 10.71 13.85
N VAL A 118 1.85 10.70 12.82
CA VAL A 118 1.41 10.83 11.42
C VAL A 118 0.51 9.66 11.03
N ALA A 119 0.91 8.42 11.37
CA ALA A 119 0.13 7.23 11.07
C ALA A 119 -1.19 7.19 11.85
N ALA A 120 -1.18 7.53 13.13
CA ALA A 120 -2.37 7.58 13.98
C ALA A 120 -3.42 8.54 13.41
N ASN A 121 -2.99 9.73 12.99
CA ASN A 121 -3.87 10.71 12.35
C ASN A 121 -4.32 10.27 10.95
N ALA A 122 -3.40 9.76 10.12
CA ALA A 122 -3.71 9.36 8.75
C ALA A 122 -4.65 8.15 8.67
N LEU A 123 -4.55 7.25 9.65
CA LEU A 123 -5.28 5.98 9.74
C LEU A 123 -6.44 6.03 10.72
N GLN A 124 -6.81 7.20 11.23
CA GLN A 124 -7.96 7.37 12.09
C GLN A 124 -9.25 6.97 11.35
N THR A 125 -10.10 6.21 12.04
CA THR A 125 -11.37 5.71 11.50
C THR A 125 -12.23 5.17 12.63
N ASP A 126 -13.55 5.26 12.47
CA ASP A 126 -14.61 4.69 13.27
C ASP A 126 -15.18 3.40 12.65
N SER A 127 -15.48 3.37 11.34
CA SER A 127 -16.33 2.33 10.73
C SER A 127 -15.79 1.62 9.49
N ARG A 128 -14.62 1.99 8.96
CA ARG A 128 -14.02 1.34 7.79
C ARG A 128 -12.51 1.31 7.91
N PHE A 129 -11.94 0.12 7.90
CA PHE A 129 -10.49 -0.05 7.84
C PHE A 129 -10.13 -1.22 6.93
N LYS A 130 -9.73 -0.90 5.69
CA LYS A 130 -9.33 -1.90 4.70
C LYS A 130 -7.91 -1.63 4.24
N PHE A 131 -7.16 -2.69 3.94
CA PHE A 131 -5.74 -2.64 3.64
C PHE A 131 -5.42 -3.49 2.41
N ARG A 132 -4.48 -3.02 1.58
CA ARG A 132 -3.93 -3.76 0.44
C ARG A 132 -2.46 -3.39 0.23
N VAL A 133 -1.67 -4.31 -0.32
CA VAL A 133 -0.29 -4.07 -0.75
C VAL A 133 -0.16 -4.33 -2.24
N LYS A 134 0.43 -3.39 -2.97
CA LYS A 134 0.94 -3.60 -4.33
C LYS A 134 2.44 -3.88 -4.26
N LEU A 135 2.86 -5.04 -4.74
CA LEU A 135 4.27 -5.43 -4.75
C LEU A 135 4.99 -4.82 -5.96
N HIS A 136 6.17 -4.23 -5.72
CA HIS A 136 7.06 -3.74 -6.79
C HIS A 136 8.17 -4.75 -7.09
N ALA A 137 8.93 -4.51 -8.15
CA ALA A 137 10.10 -5.33 -8.45
C ALA A 137 11.16 -5.20 -7.34
N GLN A 138 11.99 -6.23 -7.19
CA GLN A 138 13.12 -6.17 -6.27
C GLN A 138 14.03 -4.98 -6.63
N PRO A 139 14.27 -4.04 -5.70
CA PRO A 139 15.19 -2.94 -5.89
C PRO A 139 16.63 -3.48 -6.02
N GLU A 140 17.36 -3.01 -7.03
CA GLU A 140 18.76 -3.35 -7.25
C GLU A 140 19.68 -2.17 -6.88
N PRO A 141 20.89 -2.43 -6.37
CA PRO A 141 21.84 -1.36 -6.09
C PRO A 141 22.31 -0.69 -7.38
N GLY A 142 22.25 0.64 -7.44
CA GLY A 142 22.64 1.44 -8.61
C GLY A 142 24.15 1.51 -8.94
N GLY A 143 24.96 0.55 -8.49
CA GLY A 143 26.37 0.46 -8.91
C GLY A 143 27.35 -0.16 -7.92
N SER A 144 27.02 -0.27 -6.63
CA SER A 144 27.89 -0.92 -5.62
C SER A 144 27.09 -1.85 -4.71
N PRO A 145 27.44 -3.16 -4.64
CA PRO A 145 26.80 -4.10 -3.71
C PRO A 145 26.94 -3.70 -2.23
N GLN A 146 27.88 -2.81 -1.90
CA GLN A 146 28.29 -2.48 -0.54
C GLN A 146 27.59 -1.25 0.06
N THR A 147 26.65 -0.60 -0.65
CA THR A 147 25.95 0.60 -0.13
C THR A 147 24.59 0.28 0.49
N GLU A 148 24.18 1.00 1.53
CA GLU A 148 22.78 0.98 2.00
C GLU A 148 21.89 1.71 0.99
N TYR A 149 20.90 1.02 0.43
CA TYR A 149 19.93 1.61 -0.52
C TYR A 149 18.47 1.28 -0.19
N CYS A 150 18.22 0.50 0.87
CA CYS A 150 16.91 0.36 1.48
C CYS A 150 17.04 0.40 3.00
N PHE A 151 15.97 0.81 3.68
CA PHE A 151 16.03 1.02 5.11
C PHE A 151 16.20 -0.30 5.88
N GLY A 152 17.22 -0.35 6.73
CA GLY A 152 17.54 -1.51 7.56
C GLY A 152 18.37 -2.58 6.84
N ARG A 153 18.89 -2.29 5.64
CA ARG A 153 19.79 -3.20 4.94
C ARG A 153 21.09 -3.33 5.71
N THR A 154 21.52 -4.55 5.99
CA THR A 154 22.85 -4.79 6.56
C THR A 154 23.88 -4.78 5.43
N TYR A 155 24.88 -3.90 5.52
CA TYR A 155 25.98 -3.78 4.57
C TYR A 155 27.35 -3.85 5.28
N PRO A 156 28.41 -4.33 4.60
CA PRO A 156 28.40 -4.93 3.26
C PRO A 156 27.66 -6.28 3.23
N GLY A 157 27.09 -6.64 2.08
CA GLY A 157 26.38 -7.90 1.89
C GLY A 157 26.34 -8.29 0.41
N ALA A 158 26.42 -9.59 0.13
CA ALA A 158 26.25 -10.08 -1.23
C ALA A 158 24.81 -9.85 -1.70
N ASP A 159 24.66 -9.44 -2.95
CA ASP A 159 23.35 -9.30 -3.57
C ASP A 159 22.64 -10.66 -3.70
N ASP A 160 21.35 -10.62 -4.02
CA ASP A 160 20.62 -11.84 -4.31
C ASP A 160 21.05 -12.41 -5.66
N GLN A 161 21.29 -13.72 -5.70
CA GLN A 161 21.58 -14.42 -6.95
C GLN A 161 20.37 -14.40 -7.90
N HIS A 162 19.17 -14.36 -7.33
CA HIS A 162 17.91 -14.24 -8.05
C HIS A 162 17.03 -13.19 -7.38
N LEU A 163 16.43 -12.29 -8.16
CA LEU A 163 15.44 -11.35 -7.65
C LEU A 163 14.16 -12.09 -7.27
N TYR A 164 13.46 -11.65 -6.22
CA TYR A 164 12.14 -12.21 -5.95
C TYR A 164 11.17 -11.92 -7.10
N THR A 165 10.32 -12.88 -7.42
CA THR A 165 9.17 -12.67 -8.32
C THR A 165 7.85 -12.65 -7.55
N LYS A 166 7.86 -13.15 -6.29
CA LYS A 166 6.69 -13.21 -5.41
C LYS A 166 7.11 -13.07 -3.95
N ILE A 167 6.27 -12.45 -3.13
CA ILE A 167 6.44 -12.44 -1.67
C ILE A 167 5.21 -12.95 -0.91
N LYS A 168 5.44 -13.46 0.30
CA LYS A 168 4.43 -13.75 1.32
C LYS A 168 4.79 -12.95 2.57
N PHE A 169 3.80 -12.43 3.28
CA PHE A 169 4.03 -11.67 4.51
C PHE A 169 2.87 -11.83 5.47
N LYS A 170 3.06 -11.41 6.72
CA LYS A 170 2.00 -11.26 7.70
C LYS A 170 1.66 -9.78 7.86
N VAL A 171 0.38 -9.50 8.04
CA VAL A 171 -0.12 -8.18 8.43
C VAL A 171 -0.85 -8.31 9.77
N SER A 172 -0.58 -7.40 10.69
CA SER A 172 -1.22 -7.35 12.00
C SER A 172 -1.70 -5.94 12.33
N LEU A 173 -2.74 -5.84 13.15
CA LEU A 173 -3.14 -4.60 13.78
C LEU A 173 -2.33 -4.36 15.05
N ARG A 174 -2.09 -3.07 15.34
CA ARG A 174 -1.36 -2.57 16.52
C ARG A 174 -2.06 -1.32 17.04
N ASP A 175 -2.39 -1.28 18.32
CA ASP A 175 -2.97 -0.08 18.92
C ASP A 175 -1.87 0.92 19.28
N VAL A 176 -2.13 2.20 19.06
CA VAL A 176 -1.23 3.29 19.48
C VAL A 176 -1.44 3.56 20.97
N GLN A 177 -0.33 3.57 21.72
CA GLN A 177 -0.33 3.76 23.16
C GLN A 177 0.51 4.98 23.51
N CYS A 178 -0.10 5.99 24.14
CA CYS A 178 0.58 7.22 24.51
C CYS A 178 0.60 7.38 26.04
N PRO A 179 1.71 7.04 26.72
CA PRO A 179 1.79 7.03 28.18
C PRO A 179 1.48 8.39 28.82
N ASN A 180 1.80 9.48 28.11
CA ASN A 180 1.64 10.85 28.62
C ASN A 180 0.25 11.45 28.34
N GLY A 181 -0.68 10.67 27.78
CA GLY A 181 -2.03 11.17 27.47
C GLY A 181 -2.11 12.03 26.19
N GLN A 182 -1.01 12.17 25.45
CA GLN A 182 -0.90 13.04 24.28
C GLN A 182 -0.33 12.26 23.09
N LEU A 183 -0.90 12.47 21.91
CA LEU A 183 -0.37 11.89 20.66
C LEU A 183 0.92 12.61 20.27
N ASP A 184 2.06 12.02 20.62
CA ASP A 184 3.39 12.59 20.41
C ASP A 184 4.42 11.49 20.04
N ARG A 185 5.69 11.90 19.92
CA ARG A 185 6.82 10.99 19.67
C ARG A 185 7.12 9.98 20.78
N ASN A 186 6.51 10.12 21.96
CA ASN A 186 6.65 9.17 23.07
C ASN A 186 5.63 8.04 23.00
N CYS A 187 4.65 8.14 22.09
CA CYS A 187 3.74 7.04 21.84
C CYS A 187 4.51 5.79 21.37
N THR A 188 3.99 4.64 21.73
CA THR A 188 4.46 3.33 21.33
C THR A 188 3.32 2.59 20.66
N LEU A 189 3.62 1.39 20.19
CA LEU A 189 2.63 0.51 19.60
C LEU A 189 2.50 -0.73 20.48
N GLY A 190 1.26 -1.13 20.76
CA GLY A 190 0.94 -2.30 21.55
C GLY A 190 1.33 -3.63 20.89
N ALA A 191 0.85 -4.72 21.48
CA ALA A 191 1.01 -6.06 20.92
C ALA A 191 0.31 -6.19 19.56
N ARG A 192 0.81 -7.11 18.73
CA ARG A 192 0.14 -7.49 17.47
C ARG A 192 -1.15 -8.23 17.79
N TYR A 193 -2.21 -7.91 17.08
CA TYR A 193 -3.47 -8.66 17.11
C TYR A 193 -4.09 -8.72 15.71
N SER A 194 -5.14 -9.53 15.53
CA SER A 194 -5.84 -9.69 14.24
C SER A 194 -4.88 -9.90 13.06
N THR A 195 -4.07 -10.96 13.13
CA THR A 195 -3.01 -11.23 12.15
C THR A 195 -3.52 -12.04 10.98
N GLU A 196 -3.23 -11.58 9.78
CA GLU A 196 -3.52 -12.29 8.53
C GLU A 196 -2.22 -12.63 7.80
N THR A 197 -2.17 -13.80 7.18
CA THR A 197 -1.06 -14.17 6.30
C THR A 197 -1.48 -13.92 4.85
N ILE A 198 -0.68 -13.15 4.13
CA ILE A 198 -0.98 -12.66 2.79
C ILE A 198 0.02 -13.23 1.78
N GLY A 199 -0.50 -13.68 0.63
CA GLY A 199 0.28 -14.07 -0.52
C GLY A 199 0.31 -15.58 -0.80
N PRO A 200 1.03 -16.00 -1.84
CA PRO A 200 2.02 -15.21 -2.57
C PRO A 200 1.42 -14.06 -3.39
N VAL A 201 2.05 -12.90 -3.32
CA VAL A 201 1.78 -11.72 -4.17
C VAL A 201 2.90 -11.64 -5.19
N SER A 202 2.59 -11.65 -6.48
CA SER A 202 3.61 -11.49 -7.52
C SER A 202 3.97 -10.03 -7.75
N VAL A 203 5.16 -9.79 -8.30
CA VAL A 203 5.61 -8.46 -8.70
C VAL A 203 4.57 -7.82 -9.62
N SER A 204 4.31 -6.52 -9.41
CA SER A 204 3.30 -5.72 -10.11
C SER A 204 1.84 -6.12 -9.85
N GLN A 205 1.58 -7.03 -8.91
CA GLN A 205 0.23 -7.40 -8.48
C GLN A 205 -0.10 -6.87 -7.09
N CYS A 206 -1.40 -6.90 -6.74
CA CYS A 206 -1.84 -6.62 -5.38
C CYS A 206 -2.09 -7.89 -4.58
N SER A 207 -1.93 -7.76 -3.27
CA SER A 207 -2.59 -8.65 -2.34
C SER A 207 -4.12 -8.57 -2.48
N PRO A 208 -4.85 -9.58 -1.97
CA PRO A 208 -6.24 -9.40 -1.60
C PRO A 208 -6.43 -8.19 -0.69
N ILE A 209 -7.63 -7.58 -0.75
CA ILE A 209 -8.03 -6.55 0.20
C ILE A 209 -8.32 -7.25 1.54
N VAL A 210 -7.66 -6.79 2.59
CA VAL A 210 -7.88 -7.25 3.95
C VAL A 210 -8.82 -6.28 4.63
N ASP A 211 -10.00 -6.77 5.02
CA ASP A 211 -10.96 -5.98 5.78
C ASP A 211 -10.75 -6.19 7.28
N PHE A 212 -10.33 -5.12 7.95
CA PHE A 212 -10.08 -5.05 9.38
C PHE A 212 -11.15 -4.27 10.13
N THR A 213 -12.22 -3.84 9.46
CA THR A 213 -13.27 -2.97 10.02
C THR A 213 -13.79 -3.48 11.36
N ASN A 214 -14.12 -4.77 11.45
CA ASN A 214 -14.67 -5.41 12.66
C ASN A 214 -13.61 -6.13 13.51
N LYS A 215 -12.32 -5.91 13.23
CA LYS A 215 -11.19 -6.59 13.87
C LYS A 215 -10.35 -5.67 14.76
N ARG A 216 -10.68 -4.38 14.80
CA ARG A 216 -9.99 -3.36 15.59
C ARG A 216 -10.47 -3.37 17.04
N ASN A 217 -9.55 -3.14 17.96
CA ASN A 217 -9.91 -2.82 19.33
C ASN A 217 -10.39 -1.36 19.41
N PHE A 218 -11.12 -1.04 20.46
CA PHE A 218 -11.27 0.35 20.85
C PHE A 218 -9.90 0.89 21.31
N SER A 219 -9.41 1.93 20.65
CA SER A 219 -8.14 2.58 20.97
C SER A 219 -8.32 4.10 20.94
N THR A 220 -7.97 4.76 22.04
CA THR A 220 -8.05 6.23 22.18
C THR A 220 -7.23 6.97 21.13
N TYR A 221 -6.07 6.43 20.76
CA TYR A 221 -5.12 7.06 19.84
C TYR A 221 -5.12 6.41 18.46
N GLY A 222 -6.05 5.49 18.21
CA GLY A 222 -6.19 4.78 16.95
C GLY A 222 -5.39 3.49 16.86
N THR A 223 -5.52 2.86 15.70
CA THR A 223 -4.95 1.56 15.35
C THR A 223 -4.18 1.70 14.05
N VAL A 224 -3.02 1.07 13.97
CA VAL A 224 -2.17 1.04 12.76
C VAL A 224 -1.93 -0.39 12.31
N VAL A 225 -1.40 -0.55 11.09
CA VAL A 225 -0.97 -1.84 10.55
C VAL A 225 0.54 -2.03 10.72
N GLU A 226 0.96 -3.28 10.90
CA GLU A 226 2.36 -3.73 10.80
C GLU A 226 2.45 -4.85 9.77
N ILE A 227 3.37 -4.72 8.80
CA ILE A 227 3.74 -5.78 7.86
C ILE A 227 5.04 -6.41 8.34
N TRP A 228 5.08 -7.73 8.49
CA TRP A 228 6.21 -8.46 9.06
C TRP A 228 6.30 -9.89 8.51
N ASP A 229 7.37 -10.61 8.87
CA ASP A 229 7.62 -12.00 8.42
C ASP A 229 7.57 -12.12 6.89
N VAL A 230 8.30 -11.22 6.21
CA VAL A 230 8.35 -11.16 4.74
C VAL A 230 9.26 -12.26 4.21
N ARG A 231 8.72 -13.01 3.25
CA ARG A 231 9.35 -14.19 2.65
C ARG A 231 9.25 -14.10 1.15
N SER A 232 10.26 -14.56 0.45
CA SER A 232 10.38 -14.48 -1.01
C SER A 232 10.65 -15.85 -1.62
N ASP A 233 10.45 -15.93 -2.93
CA ASP A 233 10.79 -17.09 -3.76
C ASP A 233 12.23 -17.05 -4.31
N ASN A 234 13.01 -16.01 -4.01
CA ASN A 234 14.38 -15.82 -4.51
C ASN A 234 15.31 -17.03 -4.29
N ALA A 235 15.34 -17.59 -3.07
CA ALA A 235 16.19 -18.75 -2.76
C ALA A 235 15.73 -20.02 -3.48
N CYS A 236 14.46 -20.07 -3.87
CA CYS A 236 13.85 -21.23 -4.52
C CYS A 236 14.06 -21.25 -6.04
N GLN A 237 14.53 -20.15 -6.63
CA GLN A 237 14.80 -20.08 -8.07
C GLN A 237 16.09 -20.82 -8.48
N VAL A 238 16.97 -21.14 -7.53
CA VAL A 238 18.28 -21.78 -7.77
C VAL A 238 18.15 -23.25 -8.18
N THR A 239 17.14 -23.98 -7.68
CA THR A 239 17.16 -25.45 -7.73
C THR A 239 16.56 -26.07 -8.99
N GLY A 240 15.95 -25.29 -9.89
CA GLY A 240 15.42 -25.78 -11.19
C GLY A 240 14.37 -26.90 -11.12
N SER A 241 14.08 -27.42 -9.93
CA SER A 241 13.09 -28.45 -9.67
C SER A 241 11.79 -27.78 -9.26
N GLU A 242 10.72 -28.10 -9.99
CA GLU A 242 9.33 -27.83 -9.62
C GLU A 242 8.91 -28.49 -8.27
N HIS A 243 9.86 -29.06 -7.52
CA HIS A 243 9.60 -30.06 -6.49
C HIS A 243 9.93 -29.68 -5.05
N ASP A 244 10.31 -28.44 -4.75
CA ASP A 244 10.36 -28.04 -3.33
C ASP A 244 10.07 -26.54 -3.08
N CYS A 245 9.11 -26.02 -3.83
CA CYS A 245 8.42 -24.76 -3.48
C CYS A 245 7.03 -25.02 -2.84
N GLY A 246 6.76 -26.28 -2.47
CA GLY A 246 5.46 -26.80 -2.05
C GLY A 246 5.26 -26.80 -0.53
N SER A 247 4.12 -26.23 -0.11
CA SER A 247 3.40 -26.38 1.16
C SER A 247 4.06 -26.10 2.52
N ASP A 248 5.35 -26.28 2.74
CA ASP A 248 5.91 -26.22 4.10
C ASP A 248 6.89 -25.06 4.34
N GLU A 249 7.10 -24.79 5.62
CA GLU A 249 7.51 -23.55 6.28
C GLU A 249 8.91 -23.00 5.93
N THR A 250 9.56 -23.56 4.91
CA THR A 250 10.94 -23.29 4.47
C THR A 250 11.06 -22.16 3.44
N ARG A 251 9.99 -21.38 3.20
CA ARG A 251 10.12 -20.08 2.51
C ARG A 251 11.13 -19.22 3.26
N THR A 252 12.32 -19.08 2.68
CA THR A 252 13.44 -18.37 3.27
C THR A 252 13.01 -16.94 3.52
N LEU A 253 13.11 -16.51 4.79
CA LEU A 253 12.95 -15.09 5.15
C LEU A 253 13.76 -14.25 4.17
N LEU A 254 13.16 -13.19 3.63
CA LEU A 254 13.90 -12.27 2.79
C LEU A 254 15.07 -11.73 3.62
N ARG A 255 16.29 -11.82 3.10
CA ARG A 255 17.51 -11.61 3.89
C ARG A 255 17.64 -10.16 4.32
N LYS A 256 18.41 -9.90 5.38
CA LYS A 256 18.72 -8.51 5.81
C LYS A 256 19.56 -7.75 4.78
N GLN A 257 20.22 -8.45 3.86
CA GLN A 257 20.99 -7.89 2.75
C GLN A 257 20.13 -7.61 1.51
N SER A 258 18.92 -8.17 1.46
CA SER A 258 17.97 -8.06 0.36
C SER A 258 16.96 -6.96 0.64
N CYS A 259 16.63 -6.17 -0.37
CA CYS A 259 15.62 -5.14 -0.30
C CYS A 259 14.30 -5.63 -0.90
N TRP A 260 13.18 -5.10 -0.43
CA TRP A 260 11.87 -5.22 -1.06
C TRP A 260 11.18 -3.87 -1.05
N SER A 261 10.31 -3.68 -2.04
CA SER A 261 9.55 -2.46 -2.23
C SER A 261 8.09 -2.78 -2.46
N ALA A 262 7.22 -1.99 -1.85
CA ALA A 262 5.79 -2.12 -2.04
C ALA A 262 5.11 -0.77 -1.79
N THR A 263 3.89 -0.63 -2.33
CA THR A 263 2.97 0.44 -1.95
C THR A 263 1.86 -0.16 -1.10
N MET A 264 1.75 0.30 0.14
CA MET A 264 0.58 0.05 0.98
C MET A 264 -0.52 1.04 0.63
N GLN A 265 -1.74 0.55 0.52
CA GLN A 265 -2.95 1.33 0.29
C GLN A 265 -3.95 1.04 1.41
N ILE A 266 -4.52 2.09 2.00
CA ILE A 266 -5.45 1.98 3.12
C ILE A 266 -6.71 2.80 2.84
N SER A 267 -7.85 2.18 3.06
CA SER A 267 -9.16 2.82 3.07
C SER A 267 -9.63 3.02 4.51
N THR A 268 -9.93 4.27 4.87
CA THR A 268 -10.54 4.69 6.14
C THR A 268 -11.93 5.30 5.90
N ASP A 269 -12.65 5.75 6.93
CA ASP A 269 -13.91 6.49 6.73
C ASP A 269 -13.74 7.80 5.95
N TYR A 270 -12.55 8.39 6.05
CA TYR A 270 -12.24 9.68 5.44
C TYR A 270 -11.72 9.55 4.00
N THR A 271 -11.33 8.34 3.60
CA THR A 271 -10.89 8.09 2.23
C THR A 271 -12.00 7.48 1.39
N GLN A 272 -11.73 7.27 0.11
CA GLN A 272 -12.53 6.42 -0.75
C GLN A 272 -12.32 4.95 -0.40
N ASP A 273 -13.18 4.08 -0.94
CA ASP A 273 -13.07 2.62 -0.78
C ASP A 273 -12.34 1.98 -1.97
N PHE A 274 -11.90 0.74 -1.79
CA PHE A 274 -11.46 -0.12 -2.89
C PHE A 274 -12.66 -0.50 -3.77
N LYS A 275 -12.43 -0.69 -5.08
CA LYS A 275 -13.47 -1.16 -6.01
C LYS A 275 -13.35 -2.65 -6.32
#